data_AF-A0A449IN61-F1
#
_entry.id   AF-A0A449IN61-F1
#
_cell.length_a   1.000
_cell.length_b   1.000
_cell.length_c   1.000
_cell.angle_alpha   90.00
_cell.angle_beta   90.00
_cell.angle_gamma   90.00
#
_symmetry.space_group_name_H-M   'P 1'
#
loop_
_entity.id
_entity.type
_entity.pdbx_description
1 polymer ?
#
loop_
_entity_poly.entity_id
_entity_poly.type
_entity_poly.pdbx_seq_one_letter_code
_entity_poly.pdbx_strand_id
1 'polypeptide(L)'
;MLGEGLYPVHIDSEDNVAISSNTDINRIGPNLRTDGKGNWFVDTRLRLQAGGLSRRIASLQAQKARRKSELQTQLTDFYPLEAPRQKAVDITHSALRSAMADPRFTAEQLAALRERLKTALHAELSGYQALLATAEERSKLDIPFHETIVISMLEKSFDNRIISLVVSANEQRALINKWPQFNAEDADIEAAVQADPQGYAQSNREQVAINEITIERIEQRDGYLEQLYNFGEAGIAAATELARSIPAAGHTSLTLKGFQLDCLKQASSTPSASSLTEESLDSAIDPLNEHTHTHNQLNTLEIDADKRLEVLDSLVENYGQALDALEGIGLMYADELDPEYFKKLRLLLTELYQDVTRQLAAEIKPPPQPPHKDLESAHHLPLAVAPKK
;
A
#
# COMPACT_ATOMS: atom_id res chain seq x y z
N MET A 1 -14.21 -36.60 -69.50
CA MET A 1 -14.45 -35.15 -69.64
C MET A 1 -15.84 -34.87 -69.12
N LEU A 2 -15.98 -34.04 -68.09
CA LEU A 2 -17.28 -33.53 -67.65
C LEU A 2 -17.85 -32.68 -68.80
N GLY A 3 -19.14 -32.83 -69.12
CA GLY A 3 -19.81 -32.06 -70.17
C GLY A 3 -19.73 -30.55 -69.91
N GLU A 4 -19.73 -29.74 -70.96
CA GLU A 4 -19.76 -28.28 -70.85
C GLU A 4 -20.89 -27.85 -69.92
N GLY A 5 -20.56 -27.09 -68.87
CA GLY A 5 -21.51 -26.60 -67.86
C GLY A 5 -21.63 -27.45 -66.58
N LEU A 6 -20.87 -28.55 -66.43
CA LEU A 6 -20.85 -29.34 -65.20
C LEU A 6 -19.65 -28.99 -64.31
N TYR A 7 -19.92 -28.65 -63.05
CA TYR A 7 -18.91 -28.38 -62.03
C TYR A 7 -18.72 -29.58 -61.10
N PRO A 8 -17.47 -30.00 -60.80
CA PRO A 8 -17.23 -31.04 -59.82
C PRO A 8 -17.61 -30.55 -58.42
N VAL A 9 -18.02 -31.50 -57.57
CA VAL A 9 -18.54 -31.23 -56.24
C VAL A 9 -17.79 -32.10 -55.24
N HIS A 10 -17.40 -31.50 -54.13
CA HIS A 10 -16.79 -32.18 -52.98
C HIS A 10 -17.80 -32.28 -51.84
N ILE A 11 -17.79 -33.41 -51.14
CA ILE A 11 -18.60 -33.66 -49.94
C ILE A 11 -17.64 -33.89 -48.79
N ASP A 12 -17.75 -33.07 -47.73
CA ASP A 12 -16.92 -33.20 -46.54
C ASP A 12 -17.48 -34.22 -45.52
N SER A 13 -16.74 -34.47 -44.43
CA SER A 13 -17.14 -35.41 -43.37
C SER A 13 -18.36 -34.97 -42.54
N GLU A 14 -18.84 -33.74 -42.71
CA GLU A 14 -20.04 -33.20 -42.08
C GLU A 14 -21.23 -33.10 -43.08
N ASP A 15 -21.14 -33.80 -44.21
CA ASP A 15 -22.16 -33.83 -45.27
C ASP A 15 -22.40 -32.46 -45.96
N ASN A 16 -21.44 -31.53 -45.85
CA ASN A 16 -21.50 -30.28 -46.61
C ASN A 16 -21.02 -30.51 -48.04
N VAL A 17 -21.77 -29.95 -48.98
CA VAL A 17 -21.56 -30.09 -50.41
C VAL A 17 -21.01 -28.77 -50.95
N ALA A 18 -19.88 -28.77 -51.64
CA ALA A 18 -19.23 -27.56 -52.16
C ALA A 18 -18.73 -27.75 -53.59
N ILE A 19 -18.77 -26.69 -54.41
CA ILE A 19 -18.18 -26.73 -55.76
C ILE A 19 -16.66 -26.82 -55.63
N SER A 20 -16.00 -27.74 -56.33
CA SER A 20 -14.54 -27.77 -56.42
C SER A 20 -14.05 -27.23 -57.77
N SER A 21 -12.80 -26.76 -57.82
CA SER A 21 -12.20 -26.33 -59.07
C SER A 21 -11.96 -27.53 -60.00
N ASN A 22 -12.25 -27.37 -61.29
CA ASN A 22 -11.96 -28.40 -62.30
C ASN A 22 -10.44 -28.61 -62.53
N THR A 23 -9.61 -27.72 -62.00
CA THR A 23 -8.13 -27.79 -62.09
C THR A 23 -7.44 -28.20 -60.80
N ASP A 24 -8.13 -28.13 -59.65
CA ASP A 24 -7.59 -28.51 -58.34
C ASP A 24 -8.73 -28.87 -57.39
N ILE A 25 -8.84 -30.16 -57.04
CA ILE A 25 -9.93 -30.69 -56.22
C ILE A 25 -9.85 -30.24 -54.75
N ASN A 26 -8.68 -29.78 -54.30
CA ASN A 26 -8.48 -29.25 -52.95
C ASN A 26 -8.87 -27.76 -52.85
N ARG A 27 -9.13 -27.10 -53.97
CA ARG A 27 -9.61 -25.72 -54.00
C ARG A 27 -11.14 -25.73 -53.91
N ILE A 28 -11.63 -25.68 -52.67
CA ILE A 28 -13.06 -25.66 -52.33
C ILE A 28 -13.64 -24.26 -52.64
N GLY A 29 -14.68 -24.24 -53.46
CA GLY A 29 -15.49 -23.09 -53.82
C GLY A 29 -16.72 -22.94 -52.91
N PRO A 30 -17.75 -22.20 -53.35
CA PRO A 30 -18.91 -21.94 -52.52
C PRO A 30 -19.70 -23.21 -52.20
N ASN A 31 -20.26 -23.27 -50.99
CA ASN A 31 -21.14 -24.35 -50.56
C ASN A 31 -22.46 -24.34 -51.35
N LEU A 32 -23.06 -25.52 -51.50
CA LEU A 32 -24.32 -25.76 -52.16
C LEU A 32 -25.36 -26.23 -51.14
N ARG A 33 -26.61 -25.84 -51.37
CA ARG A 33 -27.77 -26.33 -50.61
C ARG A 33 -28.82 -26.86 -51.58
N THR A 34 -29.38 -28.02 -51.25
CA THR A 34 -30.50 -28.62 -51.99
C THR A 34 -31.83 -28.22 -51.37
N ASP A 35 -32.88 -28.09 -52.19
CA ASP A 35 -34.27 -27.94 -51.74
C ASP A 35 -34.97 -29.28 -51.44
N GLY A 36 -34.26 -30.40 -51.56
CA GLY A 36 -34.80 -31.74 -51.40
C GLY A 36 -35.70 -32.21 -52.55
N LYS A 37 -35.89 -31.37 -53.59
CA LYS A 37 -36.66 -31.66 -54.80
C LYS A 37 -35.79 -31.71 -56.06
N GLY A 38 -34.47 -31.75 -55.87
CA GLY A 38 -33.48 -31.88 -56.94
C GLY A 38 -32.89 -30.57 -57.45
N ASN A 39 -33.26 -29.42 -56.88
CA ASN A 39 -32.66 -28.14 -57.24
C ASN A 39 -31.57 -27.76 -56.23
N TRP A 40 -30.43 -27.29 -56.74
CA TRP A 40 -29.29 -26.87 -55.95
C TRP A 40 -29.08 -25.37 -56.08
N PHE A 41 -28.85 -24.71 -54.96
CA PHE A 41 -28.60 -23.28 -54.87
C PHE A 41 -27.26 -23.03 -54.21
N VAL A 42 -26.53 -22.01 -54.68
CA VAL A 42 -25.33 -21.54 -53.99
C VAL A 42 -25.73 -21.05 -52.61
N ASP A 43 -25.20 -21.71 -51.58
CA ASP A 43 -25.44 -21.35 -50.21
C ASP A 43 -24.58 -20.15 -49.86
N THR A 44 -25.12 -18.97 -50.12
CA THR A 44 -24.44 -17.70 -49.82
C THR A 44 -24.26 -17.47 -48.34
N ARG A 45 -24.83 -18.33 -47.47
CA ARG A 45 -24.72 -18.40 -46.00
C ARG A 45 -23.86 -17.25 -45.46
N LEU A 46 -24.40 -16.03 -45.51
CA LEU A 46 -23.91 -14.88 -44.78
C LEU A 46 -24.24 -15.18 -43.32
N ARG A 47 -23.53 -16.16 -42.76
CA ARG A 47 -23.48 -16.38 -41.33
C ARG A 47 -22.73 -15.17 -40.83
N LEU A 48 -23.49 -14.16 -40.39
CA LEU A 48 -22.99 -13.22 -39.39
C LEU A 48 -22.25 -14.07 -38.37
N GLN A 49 -20.98 -13.76 -38.10
CA GLN A 49 -20.11 -14.47 -37.16
C GLN A 49 -20.61 -14.35 -35.69
N ALA A 50 -21.90 -14.56 -35.44
CA ALA A 50 -22.49 -14.65 -34.11
C ALA A 50 -21.92 -15.83 -33.30
N GLY A 51 -21.35 -16.84 -33.96
CA GLY A 51 -20.63 -17.94 -33.30
C GLY A 51 -19.28 -17.56 -32.69
N GLY A 52 -18.63 -16.49 -33.17
CA GLY A 52 -17.39 -15.97 -32.57
C GLY A 52 -17.66 -15.22 -31.26
N LEU A 53 -18.73 -14.42 -31.25
CA LEU A 53 -19.22 -13.72 -30.06
C LEU A 53 -19.67 -14.70 -28.97
N SER A 54 -20.44 -15.73 -29.30
CA SER A 54 -20.89 -16.72 -28.31
C SER A 54 -19.73 -17.54 -27.73
N ARG A 55 -18.77 -17.99 -28.55
CA ARG A 55 -17.55 -18.66 -28.07
C ARG A 55 -16.68 -17.74 -27.22
N ARG A 56 -16.56 -16.45 -27.59
CA ARG A 56 -15.81 -15.46 -26.80
C ARG A 56 -16.48 -15.19 -25.45
N ILE A 57 -17.81 -15.07 -25.42
CA ILE A 57 -18.58 -14.94 -24.18
C ILE A 57 -18.41 -16.18 -23.30
N ALA A 58 -18.54 -17.38 -23.86
CA ALA A 58 -18.35 -18.63 -23.12
C ALA A 58 -16.92 -18.76 -22.57
N SER A 59 -15.91 -18.40 -23.37
CA SER A 59 -14.50 -18.39 -22.92
C SER A 59 -14.26 -17.39 -21.78
N LEU A 60 -14.81 -16.17 -21.88
CA LEU A 60 -14.73 -15.17 -20.82
C LEU A 60 -15.45 -15.63 -19.54
N GLN A 61 -16.63 -16.26 -19.68
CA GLN A 61 -17.35 -16.83 -18.54
C GLN A 61 -16.56 -17.96 -17.88
N ALA A 62 -15.96 -18.86 -18.67
CA ALA A 62 -15.11 -19.93 -18.15
C ALA A 62 -13.88 -19.37 -17.43
N GLN A 63 -13.24 -18.34 -17.97
CA GLN A 63 -12.11 -17.66 -17.31
C GLN A 63 -12.54 -17.02 -15.99
N LYS A 64 -13.67 -16.30 -15.96
CA LYS A 64 -14.22 -15.72 -14.72
C LYS A 64 -14.55 -16.81 -13.70
N ALA A 65 -15.19 -17.90 -14.11
CA ALA A 65 -15.54 -19.01 -13.22
C ALA A 65 -14.29 -19.67 -12.62
N ARG A 66 -13.25 -19.90 -13.45
CA ARG A 66 -11.95 -20.40 -12.97
C ARG A 66 -11.33 -19.45 -11.97
N ARG A 67 -11.31 -18.15 -12.25
CA ARG A 67 -10.73 -17.15 -11.33
C ARG A 67 -11.50 -17.06 -10.01
N LYS A 68 -12.83 -17.12 -10.04
CA LYS A 68 -13.66 -17.20 -8.84
C LYS A 68 -13.29 -18.43 -7.99
N SER A 69 -13.11 -19.59 -8.63
CA SER A 69 -12.68 -20.81 -7.95
C SER A 69 -11.30 -20.67 -7.32
N GLU A 70 -10.33 -20.10 -8.04
CA GLU A 70 -8.97 -19.86 -7.52
C GLU A 70 -8.99 -18.95 -6.29
N LEU A 71 -9.78 -17.88 -6.32
CA LEU A 71 -9.95 -16.97 -5.18
C LEU A 71 -10.65 -17.66 -4.00
N GLN A 72 -11.66 -18.49 -4.24
CA GLN A 72 -12.31 -19.27 -3.17
C GLN A 72 -11.36 -20.29 -2.54
N THR A 73 -10.53 -20.96 -3.36
CA THR A 73 -9.47 -21.86 -2.88
C THR A 73 -8.46 -21.11 -2.03
N GLN A 74 -7.98 -19.94 -2.47
CA GLN A 74 -7.03 -19.13 -1.68
C GLN A 74 -7.56 -18.80 -0.27
N LEU A 75 -8.84 -18.45 -0.15
CA LEU A 75 -9.46 -18.19 1.15
C LEU A 75 -9.59 -19.48 1.98
N THR A 76 -9.99 -20.57 1.34
CA THR A 76 -10.15 -21.89 1.99
C THR A 76 -8.82 -22.44 2.52
N ASP A 77 -7.74 -22.25 1.75
CA ASP A 77 -6.39 -22.69 2.12
C ASP A 77 -5.80 -21.84 3.25
N PHE A 78 -6.23 -20.58 3.39
CA PHE A 78 -5.77 -19.70 4.46
C PHE A 78 -6.39 -20.04 5.82
N TYR A 79 -7.68 -20.36 5.89
CA TYR A 79 -8.39 -20.63 7.16
C TYR A 79 -7.67 -21.61 8.11
N PRO A 80 -7.20 -22.79 7.69
CA PRO A 80 -6.51 -23.71 8.61
C PRO A 80 -5.13 -23.21 9.06
N LEU A 81 -4.54 -22.24 8.36
CA LEU A 81 -3.23 -21.66 8.68
C LEU A 81 -3.33 -20.50 9.67
N GLU A 82 -4.49 -19.87 9.78
CA GLU A 82 -4.68 -18.67 10.57
C GLU A 82 -4.39 -18.89 12.08
N ALA A 83 -5.11 -19.81 12.72
CA ALA A 83 -4.95 -20.06 14.15
C ALA A 83 -3.53 -20.54 14.54
N PRO A 84 -2.87 -21.43 13.79
CA PRO A 84 -1.46 -21.74 14.03
C PRO A 84 -0.50 -20.55 13.91
N ARG A 85 -0.74 -19.63 12.96
CA ARG A 85 0.10 -18.43 12.78
C ARG A 85 -0.06 -17.45 13.95
N GLN A 86 -1.30 -17.17 14.35
CA GLN A 86 -1.58 -16.36 15.54
C GLN A 86 -0.91 -16.95 16.78
N LYS A 87 -1.07 -18.26 16.99
CA LYS A 87 -0.44 -18.95 18.13
C LYS A 87 1.10 -18.83 18.10
N ALA A 88 1.71 -18.87 16.92
CA ALA A 88 3.15 -18.68 16.79
C ALA A 88 3.58 -17.26 17.18
N VAL A 89 2.82 -16.23 16.78
CA VAL A 89 3.03 -14.84 17.21
C VAL A 89 2.89 -14.72 18.72
N ASP A 90 1.82 -15.26 19.31
CA ASP A 90 1.57 -15.17 20.75
C ASP A 90 2.70 -15.82 21.58
N ILE A 91 3.14 -17.02 21.18
CA ILE A 91 4.22 -17.75 21.86
C ILE A 91 5.54 -16.98 21.75
N THR A 92 5.90 -16.53 20.55
CA THR A 92 7.19 -15.83 20.33
C THR A 92 7.21 -14.45 20.97
N HIS A 93 6.08 -13.74 20.96
CA HIS A 93 5.93 -12.45 21.63
C HIS A 93 6.04 -12.59 23.15
N SER A 94 5.34 -13.56 23.74
CA SER A 94 5.41 -13.85 25.18
C SER A 94 6.82 -14.27 25.60
N ALA A 95 7.50 -15.09 24.79
CA ALA A 95 8.88 -15.51 25.03
C ALA A 95 9.85 -14.31 25.01
N LEU A 96 9.77 -13.44 24.00
CA LEU A 96 10.59 -12.23 23.93
C LEU A 96 10.32 -11.31 25.13
N ARG A 97 9.06 -11.04 25.47
CA ARG A 97 8.69 -10.17 26.59
C ARG A 97 9.22 -10.70 27.92
N SER A 98 9.13 -12.02 28.13
CA SER A 98 9.64 -12.67 29.35
C SER A 98 11.16 -12.61 29.43
N ALA A 99 11.85 -12.88 28.31
CA ALA A 99 13.31 -12.78 28.23
C ALA A 99 13.81 -11.34 28.44
N MET A 100 13.07 -10.34 27.94
CA MET A 100 13.41 -8.92 28.12
C MET A 100 13.35 -8.44 29.57
N ALA A 101 12.58 -9.10 30.41
CA ALA A 101 12.46 -8.80 31.84
C ALA A 101 13.47 -9.56 32.70
N ASP A 102 14.21 -10.51 32.12
CA ASP A 102 15.14 -11.38 32.82
C ASP A 102 16.59 -11.01 32.44
N PRO A 103 17.40 -10.48 33.38
CA PRO A 103 18.76 -10.02 33.11
C PRO A 103 19.73 -11.15 32.74
N ARG A 104 19.33 -12.42 32.87
CA ARG A 104 20.15 -13.59 32.52
C ARG A 104 20.25 -13.83 31.01
N PHE A 105 19.36 -13.25 30.21
CA PHE A 105 19.39 -13.41 28.76
C PHE A 105 20.46 -12.51 28.14
N THR A 106 21.31 -13.08 27.30
CA THR A 106 22.34 -12.32 26.58
C THR A 106 21.74 -11.53 25.40
N ALA A 107 22.49 -10.55 24.88
CA ALA A 107 22.08 -9.77 23.72
C ALA A 107 21.84 -10.65 22.49
N GLU A 108 22.65 -11.68 22.28
CA GLU A 108 22.51 -12.64 21.18
C GLU A 108 21.25 -13.51 21.33
N GLN A 109 20.93 -13.93 22.55
CA GLN A 109 19.71 -14.69 22.83
C GLN A 109 18.45 -13.83 22.57
N LEU A 110 18.47 -12.56 22.99
CA LEU A 110 17.41 -11.61 22.69
C LEU A 110 17.29 -11.33 21.18
N ALA A 111 18.42 -11.25 20.46
CA ALA A 111 18.42 -11.13 18.99
C ALA A 111 17.76 -12.34 18.32
N ALA A 112 18.10 -13.56 18.75
CA ALA A 112 17.47 -14.77 18.21
C ALA A 112 15.96 -14.84 18.48
N LEU A 113 15.50 -14.37 19.65
CA LEU A 113 14.07 -14.28 19.96
C LEU A 113 13.35 -13.21 19.12
N ARG A 114 13.98 -12.06 18.89
CA ARG A 114 13.47 -11.03 17.97
C ARG A 114 13.26 -11.60 16.57
N GLU A 115 14.25 -12.30 16.01
CA GLU A 115 14.15 -12.87 14.67
C GLU A 115 13.03 -13.92 14.54
N ARG A 116 12.82 -14.73 15.58
CA ARG A 116 11.68 -15.67 15.63
C ARG A 116 10.35 -14.93 15.62
N LEU A 117 10.21 -13.86 16.41
CA LEU A 117 8.99 -13.05 16.45
C LEU A 117 8.76 -12.33 15.11
N LYS A 118 9.80 -11.73 14.51
CA LYS A 118 9.71 -11.11 13.17
C LYS A 118 9.23 -12.11 12.12
N THR A 119 9.76 -13.32 12.14
CA THR A 119 9.37 -14.39 11.21
C THR A 119 7.90 -14.77 11.38
N ALA A 120 7.43 -14.92 12.64
CA ALA A 120 6.04 -15.23 12.93
C ALA A 120 5.10 -14.08 12.49
N LEU A 121 5.44 -12.84 12.82
CA LEU A 121 4.68 -11.65 12.43
C LEU A 121 4.58 -11.51 10.91
N HIS A 122 5.69 -11.71 10.18
CA HIS A 122 5.68 -11.67 8.72
C HIS A 122 4.81 -12.78 8.11
N ALA A 123 4.90 -14.01 8.63
CA ALA A 123 4.10 -15.12 8.13
C ALA A 123 2.59 -14.91 8.35
N GLU A 124 2.21 -14.30 9.47
CA GLU A 124 0.82 -13.92 9.74
C GLU A 124 0.35 -12.80 8.81
N LEU A 125 1.04 -11.65 8.84
CA LEU A 125 0.63 -10.45 8.12
C LEU A 125 0.58 -10.66 6.61
N SER A 126 1.56 -11.36 6.03
CA SER A 126 1.59 -11.67 4.60
C SER A 126 0.34 -12.45 4.14
N GLY A 127 -0.23 -13.29 5.02
CA GLY A 127 -1.47 -14.00 4.74
C GLY A 127 -2.67 -13.05 4.65
N TYR A 128 -2.82 -12.15 5.61
CA TYR A 128 -3.89 -11.14 5.59
C TYR A 128 -3.75 -10.17 4.42
N GLN A 129 -2.54 -9.66 4.17
CA GLN A 129 -2.27 -8.77 3.04
C GLN A 129 -2.56 -9.45 1.69
N ALA A 130 -2.19 -10.73 1.52
CA ALA A 130 -2.47 -11.47 0.31
C ALA A 130 -3.97 -11.66 0.05
N LEU A 131 -4.79 -11.80 1.10
CA LEU A 131 -6.24 -11.86 0.96
C LEU A 131 -6.85 -10.48 0.70
N LEU A 132 -6.48 -9.46 1.48
CA LEU A 132 -6.94 -8.08 1.32
C LEU A 132 -6.65 -7.53 -0.08
N ALA A 133 -5.48 -7.85 -0.65
CA ALA A 133 -5.11 -7.46 -2.01
C ALA A 133 -6.06 -8.01 -3.09
N THR A 134 -6.86 -9.06 -2.79
CA THR A 134 -7.86 -9.61 -3.71
C THR A 134 -9.26 -9.00 -3.56
N ALA A 135 -9.47 -8.08 -2.60
CA ALA A 135 -10.80 -7.54 -2.31
C ALA A 135 -11.43 -6.83 -3.51
N GLU A 136 -10.68 -5.98 -4.21
CA GLU A 136 -11.18 -5.26 -5.39
C GLU A 136 -11.52 -6.24 -6.53
N GLU A 137 -10.66 -7.23 -6.78
CA GLU A 137 -10.88 -8.25 -7.80
C GLU A 137 -12.15 -9.07 -7.51
N ARG A 138 -12.34 -9.48 -6.24
CA ARG A 138 -13.52 -10.21 -5.78
C ARG A 138 -14.80 -9.41 -5.97
N SER A 139 -14.77 -8.11 -5.67
CA SER A 139 -15.88 -7.20 -5.91
C SER A 139 -16.25 -7.16 -7.40
N LYS A 140 -15.26 -6.99 -8.30
CA LYS A 140 -15.46 -7.01 -9.76
C LYS A 140 -15.95 -8.36 -10.31
N LEU A 141 -15.74 -9.44 -9.56
CA LEU A 141 -16.20 -10.79 -9.88
C LEU A 141 -17.48 -11.18 -9.15
N ASP A 142 -18.21 -10.26 -8.51
CA ASP A 142 -19.46 -10.53 -7.78
C ASP A 142 -19.31 -11.63 -6.71
N ILE A 143 -18.14 -11.73 -6.09
CA ILE A 143 -17.84 -12.62 -4.96
C ILE A 143 -17.12 -11.87 -3.83
N PRO A 144 -17.62 -10.68 -3.41
CA PRO A 144 -16.95 -9.88 -2.40
C PRO A 144 -16.80 -10.66 -1.08
N PHE A 145 -15.79 -10.30 -0.29
CA PHE A 145 -15.72 -10.76 1.08
C PHE A 145 -16.94 -10.27 1.87
N HIS A 146 -17.35 -11.05 2.87
CA HIS A 146 -18.27 -10.55 3.87
C HIS A 146 -17.60 -9.44 4.68
N GLU A 147 -18.36 -8.41 5.05
CA GLU A 147 -17.84 -7.21 5.74
C GLU A 147 -17.05 -7.59 7.00
N THR A 148 -17.61 -8.47 7.83
CA THR A 148 -16.95 -8.95 9.05
C THR A 148 -15.61 -9.65 8.82
N ILE A 149 -15.40 -10.28 7.66
CA ILE A 149 -14.12 -10.91 7.32
C ILE A 149 -13.07 -9.84 7.02
N VAL A 150 -13.43 -8.80 6.26
CA VAL A 150 -12.52 -7.69 5.95
C VAL A 150 -12.14 -6.93 7.21
N ILE A 151 -13.13 -6.59 8.04
CA ILE A 151 -12.89 -5.93 9.33
C ILE A 151 -11.93 -6.78 10.17
N SER A 152 -12.21 -8.07 10.35
CA SER A 152 -11.35 -8.94 11.16
C SER A 152 -9.91 -9.05 10.60
N MET A 153 -9.73 -9.10 9.28
CA MET A 153 -8.39 -9.11 8.69
C MET A 153 -7.64 -7.79 8.92
N LEU A 154 -8.33 -6.65 8.84
CA LEU A 154 -7.74 -5.33 9.11
C LEU A 154 -7.37 -5.17 10.59
N GLU A 155 -8.24 -5.59 11.52
CA GLU A 155 -7.98 -5.58 12.97
C GLU A 155 -6.74 -6.42 13.30
N LYS A 156 -6.64 -7.64 12.77
CA LYS A 156 -5.48 -8.51 13.02
C LYS A 156 -4.20 -7.99 12.36
N SER A 157 -4.31 -7.33 11.21
CA SER A 157 -3.17 -6.68 10.56
C SER A 157 -2.68 -5.47 11.39
N PHE A 158 -3.60 -4.73 12.00
CA PHE A 158 -3.29 -3.66 12.96
C PHE A 158 -2.57 -4.21 14.20
N ASP A 159 -3.14 -5.24 14.84
CA ASP A 159 -2.55 -5.86 16.04
C ASP A 159 -1.14 -6.41 15.77
N ASN A 160 -0.94 -7.06 14.63
CA ASN A 160 0.36 -7.52 14.17
C ASN A 160 1.37 -6.36 14.10
N ARG A 161 0.96 -5.20 13.58
CA ARG A 161 1.82 -4.02 13.51
C ARG A 161 2.08 -3.40 14.89
N ILE A 162 1.12 -3.41 15.80
CA ILE A 162 1.35 -3.04 17.21
C ILE A 162 2.42 -3.94 17.85
N ILE A 163 2.32 -5.26 17.69
CA ILE A 163 3.33 -6.20 18.23
C ILE A 163 4.69 -5.99 17.56
N SER A 164 4.72 -5.69 16.25
CA SER A 164 5.95 -5.37 15.53
C SER A 164 6.70 -4.16 16.13
N LEU A 165 6.00 -3.18 16.71
CA LEU A 165 6.64 -2.04 17.37
C LEU A 165 7.35 -2.42 18.68
N VAL A 166 6.97 -3.52 19.33
CA VAL A 166 7.73 -4.08 20.46
C VAL A 166 9.11 -4.56 19.99
N VAL A 167 9.19 -5.11 18.78
CA VAL A 167 10.47 -5.49 18.17
C VAL A 167 11.33 -4.24 17.93
N SER A 168 10.75 -3.18 17.34
CA SER A 168 11.44 -1.89 17.14
C SER A 168 12.00 -1.33 18.45
N ALA A 169 11.20 -1.30 19.51
CA ALA A 169 11.63 -0.79 20.82
C ALA A 169 12.77 -1.63 21.41
N ASN A 170 12.76 -2.95 21.21
CA ASN A 170 13.85 -3.80 21.65
C ASN A 170 15.13 -3.61 20.82
N GLU A 171 14.99 -3.39 19.51
CA GLU A 171 16.10 -3.03 18.61
C GLU A 171 16.75 -1.71 19.01
N GLN A 172 15.93 -0.69 19.31
CA GLN A 172 16.40 0.61 19.80
C GLN A 172 17.21 0.45 21.08
N ARG A 173 16.70 -0.31 22.05
CA ARG A 173 17.42 -0.56 23.31
C ARG A 173 18.73 -1.32 23.09
N ALA A 174 18.76 -2.26 22.15
CA ALA A 174 19.99 -2.98 21.80
C ALA A 174 21.02 -2.06 21.16
N LEU A 175 20.60 -1.09 20.34
CA LEU A 175 21.46 -0.08 19.74
C LEU A 175 22.08 0.84 20.81
N ILE A 176 21.24 1.36 21.73
CA ILE A 176 21.70 2.20 22.85
C ILE A 176 22.75 1.45 23.69
N ASN A 177 22.52 0.18 24.00
CA ASN A 177 23.46 -0.64 24.76
C ASN A 177 24.76 -0.96 24.00
N LYS A 178 24.71 -0.98 22.66
CA LYS A 178 25.89 -1.20 21.81
C LYS A 178 26.76 0.05 21.72
N TRP A 179 26.14 1.24 21.73
CA TRP A 179 26.80 2.53 21.58
C TRP A 179 26.51 3.47 22.76
N PRO A 180 26.83 3.08 24.00
CA PRO A 180 26.46 3.87 25.18
C PRO A 180 27.10 5.27 25.18
N GLN A 181 28.29 5.42 24.58
CA GLN A 181 29.00 6.69 24.50
C GLN A 181 28.32 7.76 23.62
N PHE A 182 27.40 7.36 22.74
CA PHE A 182 26.66 8.28 21.86
C PHE A 182 25.20 8.46 22.28
N ASN A 183 24.73 7.75 23.30
CA ASN A 183 23.31 7.65 23.65
C ASN A 183 22.99 7.88 25.14
N ALA A 184 23.99 7.96 26.02
CA ALA A 184 23.75 8.19 27.44
C ALA A 184 23.40 9.67 27.72
N GLU A 185 22.46 9.91 28.64
CA GLU A 185 21.98 11.27 28.98
C GLU A 185 23.11 12.21 29.45
N ASP A 186 24.09 11.67 30.19
CA ASP A 186 25.24 12.43 30.71
C ASP A 186 26.50 12.31 29.83
N ALA A 187 26.40 11.77 28.62
CA ALA A 187 27.55 11.65 27.73
C ALA A 187 27.97 13.01 27.18
N ASP A 188 29.28 13.28 27.21
CA ASP A 188 29.88 14.30 26.36
C ASP A 188 29.95 13.76 24.92
N ILE A 189 28.85 13.93 24.19
CA ILE A 189 28.70 13.40 22.84
C ILE A 189 29.75 14.01 21.92
N GLU A 190 30.03 15.31 22.02
CA GLU A 190 31.02 15.97 21.17
C GLU A 190 32.41 15.35 21.36
N ALA A 191 32.85 15.18 22.62
CA ALA A 191 34.12 14.51 22.91
C ALA A 191 34.14 13.05 22.45
N ALA A 192 33.02 12.32 22.60
CA ALA A 192 32.90 10.94 22.15
C ALA A 192 32.98 10.82 20.62
N VAL A 193 32.35 11.74 19.88
CA VAL A 193 32.39 11.81 18.41
C VAL A 193 33.82 12.08 17.95
N GLN A 194 34.52 13.04 18.57
CA GLN A 194 35.93 13.32 18.22
C GLN A 194 36.84 12.12 18.50
N ALA A 195 36.56 11.35 19.54
CA ALA A 195 37.33 10.15 19.89
C ALA A 195 37.06 8.96 18.96
N ASP A 196 35.84 8.82 18.44
CA ASP A 196 35.44 7.74 17.53
C ASP A 196 34.44 8.20 16.44
N PRO A 197 34.90 8.96 15.42
CA PRO A 197 34.03 9.45 14.34
C PRO A 197 33.41 8.32 13.51
N GLN A 198 34.16 7.22 13.33
CA GLN A 198 33.70 6.06 12.56
C GLN A 198 32.60 5.30 13.29
N GLY A 199 32.75 5.10 14.61
CA GLY A 199 31.72 4.50 15.44
C GLY A 199 30.46 5.35 15.50
N TYR A 200 30.60 6.68 15.58
CA TYR A 200 29.45 7.59 15.55
C TYR A 200 28.70 7.51 14.21
N ALA A 201 29.40 7.55 13.09
CA ALA A 201 28.80 7.36 11.77
C ALA A 201 28.07 6.01 11.69
N GLN A 202 28.70 4.91 12.15
CA GLN A 202 28.08 3.59 12.17
C GLN A 202 26.83 3.54 13.07
N SER A 203 26.84 4.18 14.23
CA SER A 203 25.69 4.28 15.13
C SER A 203 24.52 4.99 14.46
N ASN A 204 24.77 6.12 13.79
CA ASN A 204 23.72 6.85 13.05
C ASN A 204 23.14 6.01 11.90
N ARG A 205 23.97 5.28 11.16
CA ARG A 205 23.52 4.38 10.08
C ARG A 205 22.63 3.24 10.60
N GLU A 206 22.96 2.68 11.76
CA GLU A 206 22.13 1.66 12.42
C GLU A 206 20.81 2.26 12.94
N GLN A 207 20.85 3.49 13.48
CA GLN A 207 19.65 4.22 13.90
C GLN A 207 18.71 4.50 12.72
N VAL A 208 19.26 4.96 11.59
CA VAL A 208 18.55 5.17 10.32
C VAL A 208 17.80 3.91 9.91
N ALA A 209 18.45 2.74 9.94
CA ALA A 209 17.82 1.48 9.53
C ALA A 209 16.66 1.06 10.47
N ILE A 210 16.82 1.25 11.78
CA ILE A 210 15.75 0.94 12.76
C ILE A 210 14.54 1.87 12.56
N ASN A 211 14.81 3.17 12.38
CA ASN A 211 13.77 4.17 12.16
C ASN A 211 13.00 3.93 10.87
N GLU A 212 13.67 3.64 9.75
CA GLU A 212 13.03 3.31 8.46
C GLU A 212 11.98 2.20 8.60
N ILE A 213 12.38 1.09 9.22
CA ILE A 213 11.49 -0.06 9.45
C ILE A 213 10.35 0.31 10.43
N THR A 214 10.63 1.16 11.42
CA THR A 214 9.65 1.56 12.42
C THR A 214 8.61 2.53 11.85
N ILE A 215 9.03 3.47 10.99
CA ILE A 215 8.15 4.35 10.22
C ILE A 215 7.21 3.50 9.36
N GLU A 216 7.74 2.53 8.60
CA GLU A 216 6.92 1.63 7.77
C GLU A 216 5.86 0.88 8.61
N ARG A 217 6.24 0.39 9.79
CA ARG A 217 5.32 -0.30 10.71
C ARG A 217 4.19 0.62 11.20
N ILE A 218 4.52 1.85 11.54
CA ILE A 218 3.54 2.86 11.99
C ILE A 218 2.60 3.24 10.84
N GLU A 219 3.13 3.51 9.65
CA GLU A 219 2.33 3.90 8.49
C GLU A 219 1.38 2.78 8.04
N GLN A 220 1.82 1.52 8.08
CA GLN A 220 0.92 0.40 7.78
C GLN A 220 -0.16 0.23 8.84
N ARG A 221 0.17 0.37 10.13
CA ARG A 221 -0.82 0.38 11.22
C ARG A 221 -1.87 1.45 10.98
N ASP A 222 -1.45 2.67 10.71
CA ASP A 222 -2.34 3.83 10.52
C ASP A 222 -3.16 3.66 9.23
N GLY A 223 -2.57 3.10 8.17
CA GLY A 223 -3.29 2.75 6.94
C GLY A 223 -4.36 1.67 7.13
N TYR A 224 -4.21 0.75 8.09
CA TYR A 224 -5.28 -0.19 8.45
C TYR A 224 -6.41 0.48 9.21
N LEU A 225 -6.10 1.44 10.10
CA LEU A 225 -7.12 2.27 10.75
C LEU A 225 -7.91 3.10 9.72
N GLU A 226 -7.20 3.74 8.79
CA GLU A 226 -7.84 4.54 7.73
C GLU A 226 -8.76 3.66 6.86
N GLN A 227 -8.33 2.46 6.49
CA GLN A 227 -9.17 1.51 5.78
C GLN A 227 -10.42 1.15 6.58
N LEU A 228 -10.31 0.90 7.88
CA LEU A 228 -11.46 0.60 8.75
C LEU A 228 -12.41 1.80 8.88
N TYR A 229 -11.90 3.03 9.04
CA TYR A 229 -12.72 4.25 9.08
C TYR A 229 -13.54 4.44 7.80
N ASN A 230 -13.01 3.99 6.66
CA ASN A 230 -13.69 4.02 5.37
C ASN A 230 -14.60 2.80 5.12
N PHE A 231 -14.75 1.90 6.09
CA PHE A 231 -15.43 0.61 5.94
C PHE A 231 -16.73 0.52 6.74
N GLY A 232 -17.64 1.47 6.50
CA GLY A 232 -19.00 1.47 7.08
C GLY A 232 -19.03 1.70 8.60
N GLU A 233 -20.22 1.62 9.18
CA GLU A 233 -20.42 1.89 10.62
C GLU A 233 -19.68 0.89 11.51
N ALA A 234 -19.66 -0.40 11.13
CA ALA A 234 -18.95 -1.43 11.86
C ALA A 234 -17.42 -1.23 11.80
N GLY A 235 -16.88 -0.82 10.65
CA GLY A 235 -15.46 -0.47 10.50
C GLY A 235 -15.07 0.74 11.33
N ILE A 236 -15.90 1.80 11.36
CA ILE A 236 -15.67 2.99 12.19
C ILE A 236 -15.64 2.61 13.68
N ALA A 237 -16.56 1.76 14.13
CA ALA A 237 -16.59 1.29 15.52
C ALA A 237 -15.32 0.51 15.89
N ALA A 238 -14.87 -0.41 15.01
CA ALA A 238 -13.63 -1.15 15.18
C ALA A 238 -12.40 -0.23 15.20
N ALA A 239 -12.27 0.68 14.24
CA ALA A 239 -11.18 1.64 14.16
C ALA A 239 -11.09 2.51 15.42
N THR A 240 -12.23 3.00 15.90
CA THR A 240 -12.29 3.84 17.10
C THR A 240 -11.82 3.09 18.34
N GLU A 241 -12.16 1.80 18.47
CA GLU A 241 -11.67 0.97 19.58
C GLU A 241 -10.17 0.71 19.48
N LEU A 242 -9.69 0.33 18.30
CA LEU A 242 -8.25 0.11 18.07
C LEU A 242 -7.42 1.37 18.30
N ALA A 243 -7.90 2.54 17.85
CA ALA A 243 -7.20 3.80 18.07
C ALA A 243 -6.96 4.12 19.55
N ARG A 244 -7.87 3.69 20.46
CA ARG A 244 -7.69 3.86 21.92
C ARG A 244 -6.57 3.00 22.50
N SER A 245 -6.18 1.92 21.80
CA SER A 245 -5.06 1.07 22.23
C SER A 245 -3.69 1.69 21.94
N ILE A 246 -3.64 2.73 21.07
CA ILE A 246 -2.40 3.44 20.76
C ILE A 246 -2.03 4.34 21.95
N PRO A 247 -0.83 4.18 22.54
CA PRO A 247 -0.38 5.06 23.61
C PRO A 247 -0.32 6.52 23.16
N ALA A 248 -0.88 7.44 23.94
CA ALA A 248 -0.85 8.88 23.61
C ALA A 248 0.57 9.45 23.49
N ALA A 249 1.54 8.87 24.21
CA ALA A 249 2.95 9.23 24.13
C ALA A 249 3.73 8.43 23.06
N GLY A 250 3.05 7.61 22.26
CA GLY A 250 3.67 6.85 21.19
C GLY A 250 4.07 7.74 20.01
N HIS A 251 5.15 7.37 19.32
CA HIS A 251 5.55 8.05 18.09
C HIS A 251 4.47 7.91 17.01
N THR A 252 4.21 9.02 16.31
CA THR A 252 3.56 9.02 15.00
C THR A 252 4.63 8.89 13.90
N SER A 253 4.20 8.57 12.68
CA SER A 253 5.12 8.55 11.52
C SER A 253 5.87 9.90 11.40
N LEU A 254 5.16 11.03 11.52
CA LEU A 254 5.77 12.36 11.39
C LEU A 254 6.80 12.66 12.48
N THR A 255 6.51 12.33 13.75
CA THR A 255 7.50 12.54 14.82
C THR A 255 8.79 11.74 14.59
N LEU A 256 8.65 10.51 14.08
CA LEU A 256 9.81 9.66 13.82
C LEU A 256 10.53 10.07 12.52
N LYS A 257 9.82 10.60 11.52
CA LYS A 257 10.40 11.21 10.33
C LYS A 257 11.21 12.46 10.66
N GLY A 258 10.78 13.29 11.61
CA GLY A 258 11.58 14.40 12.14
C GLY A 258 12.92 13.91 12.69
N PHE A 259 12.88 12.95 13.62
CA PHE A 259 14.11 12.34 14.15
C PHE A 259 14.97 11.67 13.06
N GLN A 260 14.33 11.07 12.05
CA GLN A 260 15.04 10.46 10.92
C GLN A 260 15.78 11.48 10.05
N LEU A 261 15.28 12.72 9.91
CA LEU A 261 15.99 13.79 9.23
C LEU A 261 17.32 14.08 9.94
N ASP A 262 17.32 14.17 11.27
CA ASP A 262 18.55 14.37 12.05
C ASP A 262 19.53 13.21 11.88
N CYS A 263 19.04 11.96 11.97
CA CYS A 263 19.91 10.79 11.79
C CYS A 263 20.48 10.70 10.36
N LEU A 264 19.67 11.01 9.35
CA LEU A 264 20.11 11.02 7.94
C LEU A 264 21.07 12.16 7.66
N LYS A 265 20.86 13.34 8.26
CA LYS A 265 21.79 14.47 8.22
C LYS A 265 23.18 14.02 8.71
N GLN A 266 23.24 13.43 9.90
CA GLN A 266 24.49 12.94 10.49
C GLN A 266 25.12 11.80 9.67
N ALA A 267 24.30 10.91 9.10
CA ALA A 267 24.80 9.82 8.26
C ALA A 267 25.21 10.25 6.84
N SER A 268 24.82 11.45 6.40
CA SER A 268 25.11 11.96 5.06
C SER A 268 26.52 12.53 4.91
N SER A 269 27.16 12.95 6.00
CA SER A 269 28.56 13.39 5.99
C SER A 269 29.50 12.20 6.07
N THR A 270 30.58 12.22 5.26
CA THR A 270 31.69 11.29 5.47
C THR A 270 32.42 11.65 6.78
N PRO A 271 33.08 10.68 7.46
CA PRO A 271 33.84 10.98 8.69
C PRO A 271 35.04 11.93 8.50
N SER A 272 35.36 12.27 7.25
CA SER A 272 36.40 13.24 6.87
C SER A 272 35.83 14.53 6.28
N ALA A 273 34.52 14.73 6.34
CA ALA A 273 33.88 15.95 5.88
C ALA A 273 34.42 17.16 6.63
N SER A 274 34.44 18.30 5.95
CA SER A 274 34.78 19.57 6.55
C SER A 274 33.64 20.10 7.40
N SER A 275 33.96 20.95 8.38
CA SER A 275 32.94 21.61 9.21
C SER A 275 31.97 22.45 8.37
N LEU A 276 32.39 22.96 7.22
CA LEU A 276 31.52 23.72 6.31
C LEU A 276 30.42 22.85 5.69
N THR A 277 30.72 21.60 5.35
CA THR A 277 29.72 20.65 4.85
C THR A 277 28.72 20.30 5.95
N GLU A 278 29.20 20.04 7.16
CA GLU A 278 28.36 19.75 8.33
C GLU A 278 27.46 20.95 8.70
N GLU A 279 28.01 22.16 8.81
CA GLU A 279 27.26 23.39 9.08
C GLU A 279 26.21 23.69 8.00
N SER A 280 26.50 23.36 6.73
CA SER A 280 25.55 23.53 5.63
C SER A 280 24.37 22.56 5.77
N LEU A 281 24.63 21.31 6.15
CA LEU A 281 23.59 20.31 6.42
C LEU A 281 22.75 20.68 7.65
N ASP A 282 23.39 21.12 8.73
CA ASP A 282 22.71 21.62 9.94
C ASP A 282 21.77 22.78 9.60
N SER A 283 22.26 23.76 8.85
CA SER A 283 21.47 24.93 8.45
C SER A 283 20.27 24.56 7.58
N ALA A 284 20.37 23.51 6.77
CA ALA A 284 19.28 23.06 5.90
C ALA A 284 18.24 22.21 6.64
N ILE A 285 18.63 21.45 7.67
CA ILE A 285 17.80 20.41 8.27
C ILE A 285 17.30 20.78 9.67
N ASP A 286 18.11 21.41 10.52
CA ASP A 286 17.73 21.69 11.92
C ASP A 286 16.43 22.48 12.07
N PRO A 287 16.13 23.49 11.21
CA PRO A 287 14.85 24.20 11.27
C PRO A 287 13.64 23.28 11.05
N LEU A 288 13.81 22.17 10.32
CA LEU A 288 12.73 21.25 9.97
C LEU A 288 12.20 20.44 11.16
N ASN A 289 12.92 20.39 12.28
CA ASN A 289 12.44 19.72 13.48
C ASN A 289 11.16 20.37 14.04
N GLU A 290 11.13 21.70 14.09
CA GLU A 290 9.92 22.43 14.48
C GLU A 290 8.81 22.32 13.42
N HIS A 291 9.18 22.29 12.13
CA HIS A 291 8.21 22.11 11.04
C HIS A 291 7.56 20.73 11.04
N THR A 292 8.32 19.65 11.25
CA THR A 292 7.78 18.29 11.38
C THR A 292 6.93 18.13 12.64
N HIS A 293 7.28 18.81 13.73
CA HIS A 293 6.42 18.90 14.92
C HIS A 293 5.09 19.59 14.60
N THR A 294 5.15 20.74 13.93
CA THR A 294 3.97 21.51 13.51
C THR A 294 3.09 20.69 12.54
N HIS A 295 3.71 20.02 11.57
CA HIS A 295 3.02 19.12 10.63
C HIS A 295 2.30 17.99 11.37
N ASN A 296 2.91 17.43 12.41
CA ASN A 296 2.25 16.43 13.25
C ASN A 296 1.07 17.01 14.05
N GLN A 297 1.20 18.24 14.58
CA GLN A 297 0.12 18.91 15.29
C GLN A 297 -1.11 19.15 14.40
N LEU A 298 -0.92 19.47 13.13
CA LEU A 298 -2.02 19.58 12.16
C LEU A 298 -2.87 18.32 12.08
N ASN A 299 -2.29 17.14 12.31
CA ASN A 299 -3.01 15.87 12.21
C ASN A 299 -3.59 15.38 13.53
N THR A 300 -3.28 16.06 14.64
CA THR A 300 -3.69 15.63 16.00
C THR A 300 -4.56 16.66 16.72
N LEU A 301 -4.54 17.92 16.29
CA LEU A 301 -5.30 19.01 16.89
C LEU A 301 -6.41 19.50 15.95
N GLU A 302 -7.53 19.90 16.54
CA GLU A 302 -8.55 20.66 15.82
C GLU A 302 -8.08 22.11 15.63
N ILE A 303 -7.94 22.53 14.38
CA ILE A 303 -7.44 23.86 14.00
C ILE A 303 -8.43 24.47 13.00
N ASP A 304 -8.69 25.78 13.14
CA ASP A 304 -9.53 26.53 12.20
C ASP A 304 -9.00 26.40 10.76
N ALA A 305 -9.89 26.23 9.78
CA ALA A 305 -9.52 25.97 8.39
C ALA A 305 -8.57 27.04 7.79
N ASP A 306 -8.81 28.32 8.07
CA ASP A 306 -7.97 29.42 7.57
C ASP A 306 -6.53 29.34 8.13
N LYS A 307 -6.41 29.03 9.43
CA LYS A 307 -5.09 28.84 10.07
C LYS A 307 -4.40 27.58 9.57
N ARG A 308 -5.16 26.51 9.34
CA ARG A 308 -4.64 25.26 8.78
C ARG A 308 -4.03 25.51 7.39
N LEU A 309 -4.70 26.28 6.54
CA LEU A 309 -4.18 26.68 5.22
C LEU A 309 -2.87 27.46 5.34
N GLU A 310 -2.81 28.48 6.20
CA GLU A 310 -1.60 29.29 6.43
C GLU A 310 -0.41 28.43 6.90
N VAL A 311 -0.65 27.50 7.84
CA VAL A 311 0.40 26.61 8.34
C VAL A 311 0.86 25.63 7.24
N LEU A 312 -0.07 25.07 6.46
CA LEU A 312 0.28 24.18 5.35
C LEU A 312 1.09 24.90 4.27
N ASP A 313 0.76 26.15 3.94
CA ASP A 313 1.52 26.97 2.98
C ASP A 313 2.95 27.22 3.48
N SER A 314 3.10 27.63 4.75
CA SER A 314 4.40 27.79 5.39
C SER A 314 5.22 26.50 5.39
N LEU A 315 4.61 25.35 5.67
CA LEU A 315 5.29 24.05 5.63
C LEU A 315 5.75 23.67 4.20
N VAL A 316 4.93 23.95 3.18
CA VAL A 316 5.31 23.76 1.77
C VAL A 316 6.54 24.59 1.43
N GLU A 317 6.57 25.87 1.81
CA GLU A 317 7.70 26.76 1.57
C GLU A 317 8.97 26.27 2.26
N ASN A 318 8.90 25.93 3.55
CA ASN A 318 10.08 25.52 4.32
C ASN A 318 10.65 24.17 3.86
N TYR A 319 9.82 23.17 3.57
CA TYR A 319 10.31 21.92 2.99
C TYR A 319 10.87 22.13 1.57
N GLY A 320 10.28 23.02 0.77
CA GLY A 320 10.80 23.38 -0.56
C GLY A 320 12.18 24.05 -0.48
N GLN A 321 12.34 25.04 0.40
CA GLN A 321 13.63 25.72 0.61
C GLN A 321 14.73 24.76 1.08
N ALA A 322 14.41 23.83 1.97
CA ALA A 322 15.36 22.82 2.40
C ALA A 322 15.74 21.85 1.26
N LEU A 323 14.80 21.48 0.37
CA LEU A 323 15.10 20.69 -0.82
C LEU A 323 16.07 21.40 -1.75
N ASP A 324 15.85 22.70 -2.01
CA ASP A 324 16.72 23.54 -2.82
C ASP A 324 18.13 23.66 -2.19
N ALA A 325 18.19 23.82 -0.86
CA ALA A 325 19.45 23.86 -0.12
C ALA A 325 20.22 22.54 -0.24
N LEU A 326 19.55 21.39 -0.10
CA LEU A 326 20.16 20.08 -0.32
C LEU A 326 20.63 19.90 -1.76
N GLU A 327 19.93 20.42 -2.76
CA GLU A 327 20.43 20.38 -4.14
C GLU A 327 21.74 21.17 -4.28
N GLY A 328 21.83 22.37 -3.69
CA GLY A 328 23.06 23.16 -3.65
C GLY A 328 24.22 22.44 -2.94
N ILE A 329 23.96 21.86 -1.76
CA ILE A 329 24.93 21.09 -0.98
C ILE A 329 25.47 19.91 -1.80
N GLY A 330 24.58 19.17 -2.46
CA GLY A 330 24.96 18.02 -3.29
C GLY A 330 25.82 18.39 -4.50
N LEU A 331 25.74 19.63 -4.99
CA LEU A 331 26.59 20.14 -6.08
C LEU A 331 27.95 20.64 -5.57
N MET A 332 27.98 21.27 -4.39
CA MET A 332 29.19 21.91 -3.85
C MET A 332 30.10 20.94 -3.08
N TYR A 333 29.53 19.96 -2.40
CA TYR A 333 30.25 19.11 -1.43
C TYR A 333 30.13 17.61 -1.74
N ALA A 334 29.88 17.25 -3.01
CA ALA A 334 29.62 15.86 -3.42
C ALA A 334 30.67 14.84 -2.93
N ASP A 335 31.95 15.22 -2.89
CA ASP A 335 33.06 14.35 -2.47
C ASP A 335 33.12 14.11 -0.96
N GLU A 336 32.43 14.95 -0.16
CA GLU A 336 32.39 14.86 1.30
C GLU A 336 31.11 14.17 1.81
N LEU A 337 30.21 13.80 0.91
CA LEU A 337 28.91 13.18 1.23
C LEU A 337 28.91 11.67 0.99
N ASP A 338 28.20 10.95 1.86
CA ASP A 338 27.80 9.58 1.60
C ASP A 338 26.59 9.57 0.64
N PRO A 339 26.74 9.04 -0.60
CA PRO A 339 25.71 9.15 -1.61
C PRO A 339 24.44 8.35 -1.29
N GLU A 340 24.53 7.30 -0.46
CA GLU A 340 23.36 6.51 -0.07
C GLU A 340 22.49 7.30 0.91
N TYR A 341 23.09 7.78 2.01
CA TYR A 341 22.35 8.47 3.06
C TYR A 341 21.89 9.85 2.62
N PHE A 342 22.70 10.56 1.84
CA PHE A 342 22.29 11.84 1.28
C PHE A 342 21.09 11.70 0.32
N LYS A 343 21.04 10.63 -0.47
CA LYS A 343 19.88 10.32 -1.30
C LYS A 343 18.65 10.02 -0.44
N LYS A 344 18.80 9.23 0.63
CA LYS A 344 17.71 8.93 1.57
C LYS A 344 17.17 10.19 2.25
N LEU A 345 18.06 11.11 2.66
CA LEU A 345 17.69 12.41 3.23
C LEU A 345 16.81 13.21 2.26
N ARG A 346 17.25 13.34 1.00
CA ARG A 346 16.48 14.03 -0.05
C ARG A 346 15.13 13.36 -0.32
N LEU A 347 15.08 12.02 -0.34
CA LEU A 347 13.84 11.28 -0.55
C LEU A 347 12.86 11.51 0.59
N LEU A 348 13.29 11.41 1.84
CA LEU A 348 12.44 11.66 3.00
C LEU A 348 11.88 13.08 3.00
N LEU A 349 12.74 14.08 2.71
CA LEU A 349 12.28 15.46 2.63
C LEU A 349 11.31 15.68 1.46
N THR A 350 11.52 15.00 0.33
CA THR A 350 10.59 15.00 -0.81
C THR A 350 9.24 14.41 -0.41
N GLU A 351 9.22 13.32 0.35
CA GLU A 351 7.98 12.72 0.85
C GLU A 351 7.21 13.67 1.77
N LEU A 352 7.89 14.35 2.69
CA LEU A 352 7.30 15.35 3.58
C LEU A 352 6.70 16.53 2.78
N TYR A 353 7.47 17.06 1.82
CA TYR A 353 7.02 18.11 0.90
C TYR A 353 5.78 17.69 0.11
N GLN A 354 5.79 16.48 -0.45
CA GLN A 354 4.64 15.97 -1.20
C GLN A 354 3.42 15.75 -0.31
N ASP A 355 3.63 15.33 0.94
CA ASP A 355 2.53 15.14 1.89
C ASP A 355 1.83 16.44 2.24
N VAL A 356 2.59 17.47 2.65
CA VAL A 356 2.00 18.78 2.93
C VAL A 356 1.34 19.39 1.69
N THR A 357 1.93 19.20 0.50
CA THR A 357 1.34 19.69 -0.76
C THR A 357 -0.01 19.01 -1.06
N ARG A 358 -0.12 17.70 -0.81
CA ARG A 358 -1.39 16.98 -0.95
C ARG A 358 -2.43 17.46 0.06
N GLN A 359 -2.03 17.68 1.31
CA GLN A 359 -2.93 18.20 2.34
C GLN A 359 -3.42 19.61 1.98
N LEU A 360 -2.52 20.50 1.56
CA LEU A 360 -2.86 21.86 1.10
C LEU A 360 -3.85 21.82 -0.08
N ALA A 361 -3.58 20.97 -1.08
CA ALA A 361 -4.47 20.81 -2.22
C ALA A 361 -5.84 20.23 -1.85
N ALA A 362 -5.94 19.44 -0.77
CA ALA A 362 -7.21 18.93 -0.27
C ALA A 362 -8.05 20.02 0.41
N GLU A 363 -7.43 20.91 1.17
CA GLU A 363 -8.10 22.05 1.83
C GLU A 363 -8.61 23.10 0.82
N ILE A 364 -7.90 23.31 -0.29
CA ILE A 364 -8.29 24.30 -1.33
C ILE A 364 -9.46 23.80 -2.20
N LYS A 365 -9.66 22.48 -2.33
CA LYS A 365 -10.75 21.93 -3.16
C LYS A 365 -12.11 22.19 -2.51
N PRO A 366 -13.08 22.79 -3.22
CA PRO A 366 -14.43 22.96 -2.68
C PRO A 366 -15.09 21.59 -2.41
N PRO A 367 -15.95 21.46 -1.38
CA PRO A 367 -16.62 20.19 -1.10
C PRO A 367 -17.43 19.73 -2.32
N PRO A 368 -17.47 18.42 -2.61
CA PRO A 368 -18.25 17.89 -3.72
C PRO A 368 -19.71 18.31 -3.55
N GLN A 369 -20.26 18.99 -4.57
CA GLN A 369 -21.69 19.30 -4.60
C GLN A 369 -22.46 17.97 -4.57
N PRO A 370 -23.46 17.82 -3.68
CA PRO A 370 -24.31 16.64 -3.70
C PRO A 370 -24.96 16.51 -5.08
N PRO A 371 -25.11 15.29 -5.63
CA PRO A 371 -25.79 15.11 -6.89
C PRO A 371 -27.20 15.70 -6.77
N HIS A 372 -27.51 16.65 -7.66
CA HIS A 372 -28.85 17.18 -7.85
C HIS A 372 -29.80 15.98 -8.03
N LYS A 373 -30.60 15.69 -7.00
CA LYS A 373 -31.81 14.92 -7.20
C LYS A 373 -32.74 15.80 -8.01
N ASP A 374 -32.82 15.54 -9.31
CA ASP A 374 -33.92 15.99 -10.14
C ASP A 374 -35.21 15.40 -9.56
N LEU A 375 -35.83 16.14 -8.64
CA LEU A 375 -37.22 15.93 -8.25
C LEU A 375 -38.08 16.63 -9.30
N GLU A 376 -38.25 15.96 -10.44
CA GLU A 376 -39.31 16.27 -11.38
C GLU A 376 -40.65 15.80 -10.80
N SER A 377 -41.32 16.74 -10.13
CA SER A 377 -42.75 17.05 -10.26
C SER A 377 -43.70 15.90 -10.66
N ALA A 378 -44.34 15.25 -9.68
CA ALA A 378 -45.63 14.61 -9.88
C ALA A 378 -46.70 15.38 -9.10
N HIS A 379 -47.63 15.98 -9.86
CA HIS A 379 -48.79 16.72 -9.41
C HIS A 379 -49.83 15.88 -8.62
N HIS A 380 -50.70 16.64 -7.91
CA HIS A 380 -52.07 16.34 -7.49
C HIS A 380 -52.24 15.49 -6.21
N LEU A 381 -53.08 15.82 -5.21
CA LEU A 381 -54.13 16.83 -4.98
C LEU A 381 -54.36 16.93 -3.43
N PRO A 382 -55.03 17.97 -2.92
CA PRO A 382 -55.23 18.20 -1.49
C PRO A 382 -56.53 17.57 -0.99
N LEU A 383 -56.59 17.18 0.29
CA LEU A 383 -57.86 16.97 0.99
C LEU A 383 -57.79 17.36 2.47
N ALA A 384 -58.43 18.49 2.74
CA ALA A 384 -59.34 18.80 3.84
C ALA A 384 -58.86 18.64 5.30
N VAL A 385 -58.59 19.81 5.89
CA VAL A 385 -58.71 20.10 7.31
C VAL A 385 -60.18 20.19 7.71
N ALA A 386 -60.55 19.62 8.87
CA ALA A 386 -61.30 20.25 9.98
C ALA A 386 -62.10 19.21 10.82
N PRO A 387 -62.52 19.53 12.05
CA PRO A 387 -61.76 20.20 13.11
C PRO A 387 -61.95 19.54 14.52
N LYS A 388 -61.08 19.99 15.43
CA LYS A 388 -61.15 19.98 16.91
C LYS A 388 -62.39 19.40 17.61
N LYS A 389 -62.12 18.49 18.55
CA LYS A 389 -62.39 18.71 19.98
C LYS A 389 -61.28 18.12 20.84
#